data_AF-A0A9D4UWW5-F1
#
_entry.id   AF-A0A9D4UWW5-F1
#
_cell.length_a   1.000
_cell.length_b   1.000
_cell.length_c   1.000
_cell.angle_alpha   90.00
_cell.angle_beta   90.00
_cell.angle_gamma   90.00
#
_symmetry.space_group_name_H-M   'P 1'
#
loop_
_entity.id
_entity.type
_entity.pdbx_description
1 polymer ?
#
loop_
_entity_poly.entity_id
_entity_poly.type
_entity_poly.pdbx_seq_one_letter_code
_entity_poly.pdbx_strand_id
1 'polypeptide(L)'
;MRADELLYECCFPAVAQPPLPLSLAHPLFGEFLDDFSNVSAPLDDDVCNFVVEVCFSVLGRAQVFHNEAEFQIAFNRKMGGFLGHTVAVDMITCQAKKVMTDATVIAGDNWVALGELKLEKGGTLALGLQSFALYVGSLHAETELLPCFFIEVIGATIRIGGLVFFEKVAWQPLTPFMNCFYTEHDRTDMATLCRAMRALKKGLTALHSYYIEAHPSVNTITPKDIPYPLQGRRSVRIGNKLIFIVTRDDGERRIFKYCRQYGEEVHRSWAEAGWAPFLFHCKPIAGGWLEVGMHYLADWNPSLSLLKAMDGAAKHELQVAITTALK
;
A
#
# COMPACT_ATOMS: atom_id res chain seq x y z
N MET A 1 -9.77 16.52 -22.06
CA MET A 1 -8.48 16.51 -21.33
C MET A 1 -7.44 16.00 -22.30
N ARG A 2 -6.41 16.80 -22.59
CA ARG A 2 -5.44 16.43 -23.64
C ARG A 2 -4.43 15.43 -23.05
N ALA A 3 -3.87 14.54 -23.88
CA ALA A 3 -2.95 13.49 -23.44
C ALA A 3 -1.66 14.03 -22.76
N ASP A 4 -1.38 15.31 -22.97
CA ASP A 4 -0.33 16.13 -22.38
C ASP A 4 -0.59 16.58 -20.93
N GLU A 5 -1.80 16.37 -20.38
CA GLU A 5 -2.13 16.61 -18.96
C GLU A 5 -1.98 15.37 -18.07
N LEU A 6 -1.70 14.20 -18.65
CA LEU A 6 -1.29 12.99 -17.91
C LEU A 6 0.20 13.09 -17.55
N LEU A 7 0.53 14.05 -16.68
CA LEU A 7 1.84 14.10 -16.04
C LEU A 7 2.00 12.85 -15.18
N TYR A 8 2.87 11.98 -15.69
CA TYR A 8 3.37 10.72 -15.17
C TYR A 8 3.74 10.79 -13.67
N GLU A 9 3.16 9.91 -12.85
CA GLU A 9 3.53 9.74 -11.43
C GLU A 9 3.86 8.27 -11.08
N CYS A 10 4.33 7.47 -12.04
CA CYS A 10 5.24 6.37 -11.69
C CYS A 10 6.63 6.99 -11.53
N CYS A 11 7.11 7.09 -10.28
CA CYS A 11 8.24 7.91 -9.84
C CYS A 11 7.83 9.38 -9.60
N PHE A 12 7.40 9.69 -8.37
CA PHE A 12 7.16 11.06 -7.92
C PHE A 12 8.35 11.96 -8.30
N PRO A 13 8.13 13.10 -8.98
CA PRO A 13 9.18 14.10 -9.08
C PRO A 13 9.61 14.49 -7.67
N ALA A 14 10.90 14.79 -7.46
CA ALA A 14 11.49 15.04 -6.13
C ALA A 14 10.78 16.14 -5.30
N VAL A 15 9.90 16.92 -5.95
CA VAL A 15 9.12 18.02 -5.39
C VAL A 15 7.67 17.66 -5.03
N ALA A 16 7.16 16.50 -5.45
CA ALA A 16 5.80 16.07 -5.12
C ALA A 16 5.72 15.52 -3.68
N GLN A 17 4.68 15.89 -2.94
CA GLN A 17 4.42 15.27 -1.64
C GLN A 17 4.08 13.80 -1.87
N PRO A 18 4.78 12.85 -1.23
CA PRO A 18 4.43 11.44 -1.37
C PRO A 18 3.03 11.24 -0.77
N PRO A 19 2.10 10.58 -1.50
CA PRO A 19 0.78 10.28 -0.99
C PRO A 19 0.89 9.38 0.24
N LEU A 20 -0.22 9.28 0.96
CA LEU A 20 -0.34 8.31 2.05
C LEU A 20 0.06 6.91 1.54
N PRO A 21 1.03 6.22 2.18
CA PRO A 21 1.37 4.84 1.82
C PRO A 21 0.12 3.96 1.81
N LEU A 22 -0.04 3.06 0.84
CA LEU A 22 -1.29 2.28 0.71
C LEU A 22 -1.60 1.43 1.94
N SER A 23 -0.57 0.95 2.65
CA SER A 23 -0.71 0.24 3.93
C SER A 23 -1.26 1.09 5.09
N LEU A 24 -1.25 2.43 4.96
CA LEU A 24 -1.97 3.34 5.85
C LEU A 24 -3.29 3.81 5.26
N ALA A 25 -3.50 3.68 3.94
CA ALA A 25 -4.77 4.02 3.29
C ALA A 25 -5.88 3.01 3.62
N HIS A 26 -5.53 1.72 3.63
CA HIS A 26 -6.45 0.64 3.96
C HIS A 26 -5.71 -0.50 4.69
N PRO A 27 -6.27 -1.09 5.77
CA PRO A 27 -5.58 -2.11 6.58
C PRO A 27 -5.14 -3.33 5.76
N LEU A 28 -5.95 -3.72 4.78
CA LEU A 28 -5.72 -4.87 3.91
C LEU A 28 -4.36 -4.89 3.21
N PHE A 29 -3.83 -3.74 2.79
CA PHE A 29 -2.49 -3.70 2.18
C PHE A 29 -1.39 -3.87 3.23
N GLY A 30 -1.63 -3.41 4.46
CA GLY A 30 -0.73 -3.69 5.58
C GLY A 30 -0.74 -5.18 5.92
N GLU A 31 -1.91 -5.80 6.01
CA GLU A 31 -2.07 -7.22 6.30
C GLU A 31 -1.41 -8.09 5.23
N PHE A 32 -1.56 -7.74 3.95
CA PHE A 32 -0.84 -8.37 2.85
C PHE A 32 0.68 -8.33 3.07
N LEU A 33 1.23 -7.16 3.41
CA LEU A 33 2.67 -6.99 3.61
C LEU A 33 3.19 -7.79 4.81
N ASP A 34 2.40 -7.88 5.89
CA ASP A 34 2.74 -8.69 7.06
C ASP A 34 2.76 -10.18 6.70
N ASP A 35 1.72 -10.68 5.99
CA ASP A 35 1.64 -12.06 5.53
C ASP A 35 2.74 -12.44 4.53
N PHE A 36 3.11 -11.50 3.65
CA PHE A 36 4.18 -11.67 2.67
C PHE A 36 5.56 -11.72 3.33
N SER A 37 5.79 -10.86 4.33
CA SER A 37 7.06 -10.75 5.06
C SER A 37 7.24 -11.84 6.12
N ASN A 38 6.18 -12.59 6.43
CA ASN A 38 6.22 -13.66 7.43
C ASN A 38 6.94 -14.91 6.90
N VAL A 39 8.26 -14.91 7.03
CA VAL A 39 9.16 -16.01 6.63
C VAL A 39 9.09 -17.22 7.56
N SER A 40 8.57 -17.09 8.78
CA SER A 40 8.47 -18.19 9.75
C SER A 40 7.17 -18.98 9.62
N ALA A 41 6.14 -18.42 8.98
CA ALA A 41 4.91 -19.14 8.71
C ALA A 41 5.15 -20.30 7.72
N PRO A 42 4.62 -21.51 8.00
CA PRO A 42 4.71 -22.63 7.07
C PRO A 42 4.05 -22.27 5.74
N LEU A 43 4.59 -22.84 4.66
CA LEU A 43 3.97 -22.71 3.35
C LEU A 43 2.84 -23.72 3.22
N ASP A 44 1.72 -23.29 2.63
CA ASP A 44 0.56 -24.15 2.41
C ASP A 44 0.79 -25.01 1.16
N ASP A 45 0.55 -26.32 1.26
CA ASP A 45 0.78 -27.26 0.15
C ASP A 45 -0.05 -26.90 -1.09
N ASP A 46 -1.29 -26.41 -0.93
CA ASP A 46 -2.13 -25.98 -2.05
C ASP A 46 -1.53 -24.77 -2.78
N VAL A 47 -0.99 -23.80 -2.02
CA VAL A 47 -0.31 -22.63 -2.57
C VAL A 47 0.98 -23.03 -3.28
N CYS A 48 1.79 -23.89 -2.67
CA CYS A 48 3.03 -24.38 -3.28
C CYS A 48 2.77 -25.13 -4.58
N ASN A 49 1.79 -26.05 -4.58
CA ASN A 49 1.41 -26.81 -5.77
C ASN A 49 0.92 -25.88 -6.89
N PHE A 50 0.07 -24.91 -6.56
CA PHE A 50 -0.37 -23.91 -7.53
C PHE A 50 0.79 -23.10 -8.09
N VAL A 51 1.70 -22.62 -7.24
CA VAL A 51 2.85 -21.82 -7.67
C VAL A 51 3.75 -22.63 -8.62
N VAL A 52 4.07 -23.87 -8.29
CA VAL A 52 4.82 -24.76 -9.18
C VAL A 52 4.07 -24.94 -10.50
N GLU A 53 2.77 -25.22 -10.45
CA GLU A 53 1.97 -25.43 -11.64
C GLU A 53 1.92 -24.19 -12.54
N VAL A 54 1.65 -22.99 -12.00
CA VAL A 54 1.55 -21.77 -12.80
C VAL A 54 2.91 -21.36 -13.37
N CYS A 55 3.99 -21.55 -12.61
CA CYS A 55 5.36 -21.36 -13.08
C CYS A 55 5.70 -22.30 -14.24
N PHE A 56 5.42 -23.59 -14.14
CA PHE A 56 5.81 -24.55 -15.19
C PHE A 56 4.89 -24.59 -16.39
N SER A 57 3.58 -24.41 -16.17
CA SER A 57 2.57 -24.62 -17.21
C SER A 57 2.22 -23.34 -17.97
N VAL A 58 2.39 -22.17 -17.34
CA VAL A 58 2.02 -20.88 -17.93
C VAL A 58 3.24 -19.95 -18.04
N LEU A 59 3.80 -19.51 -16.91
CA LEU A 59 4.76 -18.40 -16.89
C LEU A 59 6.12 -18.78 -17.48
N GLY A 60 6.66 -19.93 -17.11
CA GLY A 60 7.91 -20.49 -17.65
C GLY A 60 7.77 -20.96 -19.10
N ARG A 61 6.54 -21.02 -19.63
CA ARG A 61 6.25 -21.26 -21.04
C ARG A 61 5.74 -20.01 -21.76
N ALA A 62 5.84 -18.82 -21.17
CA ALA A 62 5.44 -17.56 -21.79
C ALA A 62 5.99 -17.44 -23.23
N GLN A 63 7.24 -17.84 -23.45
CA GLN A 63 7.91 -17.79 -24.75
C GLN A 63 7.36 -18.77 -25.80
N VAL A 64 6.59 -19.76 -25.38
CA VAL A 64 5.96 -20.78 -26.25
C VAL A 64 4.61 -20.30 -26.76
N PHE A 65 3.96 -19.35 -26.08
CA PHE A 65 2.70 -18.79 -26.55
C PHE A 65 2.92 -17.99 -27.82
N HIS A 66 2.06 -18.21 -28.81
CA HIS A 66 2.14 -17.54 -30.10
C HIS A 66 1.56 -16.12 -30.06
N ASN A 67 0.70 -15.83 -29.09
CA ASN A 67 0.06 -14.54 -28.88
C ASN A 67 -0.37 -14.33 -27.41
N GLU A 68 -0.61 -13.07 -27.04
CA GLU A 68 -0.98 -12.69 -25.67
C GLU A 68 -2.35 -13.23 -25.23
N ALA A 69 -3.28 -13.46 -26.16
CA ALA A 69 -4.61 -13.96 -25.82
C ALA A 69 -4.58 -15.39 -25.28
N GLU A 70 -3.79 -16.28 -25.89
CA GLU A 70 -3.61 -17.66 -25.39
C GLU A 70 -2.96 -17.66 -24.00
N PHE A 71 -1.96 -16.79 -23.79
CA PHE A 71 -1.29 -16.62 -22.50
C PHE A 71 -2.27 -16.13 -21.43
N GLN A 72 -3.04 -15.09 -21.74
CA GLN A 72 -4.06 -14.51 -20.89
C GLN A 72 -5.13 -15.54 -20.48
N ILE A 73 -5.66 -16.32 -21.44
CA ILE A 73 -6.64 -17.38 -21.16
C ILE A 73 -6.06 -18.45 -20.23
N ALA A 74 -4.83 -18.91 -20.51
CA ALA A 74 -4.16 -19.92 -19.70
C ALA A 74 -3.91 -19.43 -18.26
N PHE A 75 -3.43 -18.19 -18.12
CA PHE A 75 -3.20 -17.56 -16.82
C PHE A 75 -4.51 -17.37 -16.03
N ASN A 76 -5.52 -16.74 -16.64
CA ASN A 76 -6.80 -16.47 -16.00
C ASN A 76 -7.47 -17.74 -15.51
N ARG A 77 -7.41 -18.82 -16.31
CA ARG A 77 -7.96 -20.13 -15.90
C ARG A 77 -7.27 -20.69 -14.65
N LYS A 78 -5.94 -20.62 -14.59
CA LYS A 78 -5.18 -21.11 -13.43
C LYS A 78 -5.39 -20.26 -12.19
N MET A 79 -5.32 -18.93 -12.36
CA MET A 79 -5.58 -17.99 -11.27
C MET A 79 -6.99 -18.14 -10.72
N GLY A 80 -8.01 -18.27 -11.59
CA GLY A 80 -9.39 -18.41 -11.14
C GLY A 80 -9.64 -19.70 -10.34
N GLY A 81 -9.03 -20.81 -10.76
CA GLY A 81 -9.07 -22.07 -10.00
C GLY A 81 -8.42 -21.95 -8.63
N PHE A 82 -7.28 -21.26 -8.53
CA PHE A 82 -6.56 -21.06 -7.27
C PHE A 82 -7.27 -20.12 -6.30
N LEU A 83 -7.80 -19.02 -6.83
CA LEU A 83 -8.48 -17.99 -6.05
C LEU A 83 -9.90 -18.41 -5.65
N GLY A 84 -10.51 -19.36 -6.38
CA GLY A 84 -11.92 -19.71 -6.19
C GLY A 84 -12.88 -18.63 -6.71
N HIS A 85 -12.39 -17.73 -7.54
CA HIS A 85 -13.15 -16.64 -8.15
C HIS A 85 -13.00 -16.67 -9.67
N THR A 86 -14.00 -16.18 -10.40
CA THR A 86 -13.87 -15.96 -11.83
C THR A 86 -12.81 -14.89 -12.09
N VAL A 87 -11.79 -15.24 -12.87
CA VAL A 87 -10.81 -14.30 -13.42
C VAL A 87 -11.07 -14.21 -14.92
N ALA A 88 -11.43 -13.03 -15.41
CA ALA A 88 -11.79 -12.83 -16.81
C ALA A 88 -11.34 -11.45 -17.29
N VAL A 89 -11.37 -11.25 -18.61
CA VAL A 89 -11.25 -9.90 -19.18
C VAL A 89 -12.51 -9.11 -18.88
N ASP A 90 -12.36 -7.81 -18.68
CA ASP A 90 -13.47 -6.87 -18.54
C ASP A 90 -13.28 -5.67 -19.48
N MET A 91 -14.39 -5.11 -19.97
CA MET A 91 -14.38 -4.00 -20.92
C MET A 91 -14.74 -2.70 -20.23
N ILE A 92 -13.80 -1.76 -20.27
CA ILE A 92 -13.87 -0.52 -19.51
C ILE A 92 -14.01 0.63 -20.48
N THR A 93 -14.89 1.56 -20.17
CA THR A 93 -15.02 2.80 -20.95
C THR A 93 -14.29 3.93 -20.22
N CYS A 94 -13.04 4.18 -20.59
CA CYS A 94 -12.26 5.30 -20.07
C CYS A 94 -12.28 6.45 -21.08
N GLN A 95 -12.81 7.62 -20.71
CA GLN A 95 -12.84 8.83 -21.55
C GLN A 95 -13.37 8.59 -22.98
N ALA A 96 -14.48 7.84 -23.09
CA ALA A 96 -15.09 7.41 -24.36
C ALA A 96 -14.27 6.43 -25.23
N LYS A 97 -13.14 5.92 -24.74
CA LYS A 97 -12.42 4.79 -25.33
C LYS A 97 -12.71 3.51 -24.56
N LYS A 98 -12.97 2.44 -25.31
CA LYS A 98 -13.11 1.10 -24.75
C LYS A 98 -11.72 0.47 -24.65
N VAL A 99 -11.35 0.05 -23.45
CA VAL A 99 -10.08 -0.64 -23.18
C VAL A 99 -10.41 -1.91 -22.41
N MET A 100 -9.74 -3.00 -22.76
CA MET A 100 -9.97 -4.32 -22.18
C MET A 100 -8.88 -4.60 -21.14
N THR A 101 -9.25 -5.13 -19.98
CA THR A 101 -8.28 -5.66 -19.00
C THR A 101 -7.74 -7.01 -19.48
N ASP A 102 -6.56 -7.39 -18.98
CA ASP A 102 -6.07 -8.75 -19.20
C ASP A 102 -6.61 -9.74 -18.16
N ALA A 103 -6.82 -9.28 -16.93
CA ALA A 103 -7.46 -10.04 -15.88
C ALA A 103 -8.24 -9.10 -14.95
N THR A 104 -9.43 -9.53 -14.53
CA THR A 104 -10.26 -8.84 -13.55
C THR A 104 -10.88 -9.85 -12.61
N VAL A 105 -10.93 -9.51 -11.32
CA VAL A 105 -11.74 -10.20 -10.31
C VAL A 105 -12.71 -9.18 -9.73
N ILE A 106 -13.99 -9.54 -9.67
CA ILE A 106 -15.10 -8.66 -9.26
C ILE A 106 -15.79 -9.24 -8.02
N ALA A 107 -16.16 -8.37 -7.09
CA ALA A 107 -17.01 -8.66 -5.94
C ALA A 107 -18.17 -7.66 -5.91
N GLY A 108 -19.39 -8.13 -6.16
CA GLY A 108 -20.55 -7.25 -6.37
C GLY A 108 -20.34 -6.40 -7.63
N ASP A 109 -20.41 -5.08 -7.48
CA ASP A 109 -20.15 -4.11 -8.56
C ASP A 109 -18.72 -3.53 -8.50
N ASN A 110 -17.88 -4.02 -7.58
CA ASN A 110 -16.53 -3.47 -7.34
C ASN A 110 -15.44 -4.43 -7.79
N TRP A 111 -14.34 -3.88 -8.30
CA TRP A 111 -13.16 -4.67 -8.63
C TRP A 111 -12.28 -4.92 -7.42
N VAL A 112 -11.89 -6.17 -7.24
CA VAL A 112 -11.00 -6.59 -6.15
C VAL A 112 -9.58 -6.88 -6.63
N ALA A 113 -9.42 -7.26 -7.89
CA ALA A 113 -8.13 -7.32 -8.56
C ALA A 113 -8.24 -6.93 -10.03
N LEU A 114 -7.18 -6.28 -10.49
CA LEU A 114 -6.87 -6.07 -11.89
C LEU A 114 -5.55 -6.75 -12.23
N GLY A 115 -5.41 -7.23 -13.46
CA GLY A 115 -4.15 -7.73 -13.96
C GLY A 115 -3.85 -7.26 -15.37
N GLU A 116 -2.56 -7.07 -15.59
CA GLU A 116 -1.96 -6.72 -16.88
C GLU A 116 -0.91 -7.78 -17.22
N LEU A 117 -1.06 -8.39 -18.38
CA LEU A 117 -0.27 -9.54 -18.80
C LEU A 117 0.44 -9.22 -20.11
N LYS A 118 1.77 -9.39 -20.13
CA LYS A 118 2.58 -9.20 -21.35
C LYS A 118 3.56 -10.33 -21.58
N LEU A 119 3.66 -10.76 -22.83
CA LEU A 119 4.59 -11.78 -23.29
C LEU A 119 5.99 -11.22 -23.61
N GLU A 120 6.61 -10.38 -22.76
CA GLU A 120 7.98 -9.81 -22.89
C GLU A 120 8.36 -9.05 -24.20
N LYS A 121 8.01 -9.54 -25.40
CA LYS A 121 8.24 -8.92 -26.72
C LYS A 121 7.49 -7.60 -26.85
N GLY A 122 8.20 -6.50 -26.60
CA GLY A 122 7.79 -5.17 -27.02
C GLY A 122 6.76 -4.48 -26.12
N GLY A 123 6.53 -4.99 -24.91
CA GLY A 123 5.69 -4.30 -23.93
C GLY A 123 6.34 -2.99 -23.47
N THR A 124 5.59 -1.89 -23.51
CA THR A 124 5.96 -0.66 -22.80
C THR A 124 5.94 -0.93 -21.30
N LEU A 125 7.01 -0.56 -20.59
CA LEU A 125 7.23 -0.66 -19.13
C LEU A 125 6.19 0.07 -18.25
N ALA A 126 5.08 0.53 -18.83
CA ALA A 126 4.03 1.35 -18.25
C ALA A 126 2.76 0.54 -17.92
N LEU A 127 2.87 -0.75 -17.61
CA LEU A 127 1.73 -1.63 -17.38
C LEU A 127 0.86 -1.20 -16.19
N GLY A 128 1.49 -0.81 -15.08
CA GLY A 128 0.78 -0.18 -13.96
C GLY A 128 0.04 1.11 -14.32
N LEU A 129 0.48 1.85 -15.36
CA LEU A 129 -0.15 3.09 -15.83
C LEU A 129 -1.38 2.83 -16.72
N GLN A 130 -1.35 1.76 -17.52
CA GLN A 130 -2.50 1.36 -18.32
C GLN A 130 -3.63 0.87 -17.42
N SER A 131 -3.31 0.03 -16.44
CA SER A 131 -4.29 -0.46 -15.47
C SER A 131 -4.76 0.63 -14.49
N PHE A 132 -3.93 1.64 -14.22
CA PHE A 132 -4.34 2.88 -13.56
C PHE A 132 -5.43 3.62 -14.35
N ALA A 133 -5.23 3.83 -15.66
CA ALA A 133 -6.21 4.52 -16.50
C ALA A 133 -7.53 3.73 -16.61
N LEU A 134 -7.42 2.40 -16.58
CA LEU A 134 -8.54 1.48 -16.54
C LEU A 134 -9.31 1.57 -15.23
N TYR A 135 -8.59 1.53 -14.10
CA TYR A 135 -9.18 1.67 -12.78
C TYR A 135 -9.89 3.01 -12.61
N VAL A 136 -9.30 4.12 -13.06
CA VAL A 136 -9.98 5.43 -13.07
C VAL A 136 -11.27 5.38 -13.88
N GLY A 137 -11.26 4.71 -15.04
CA GLY A 137 -12.39 4.66 -15.97
C GLY A 137 -13.60 3.87 -15.50
N SER A 138 -13.46 3.00 -14.49
CA SER A 138 -14.56 2.20 -13.94
C SER A 138 -15.19 2.76 -12.68
N LEU A 139 -14.65 3.83 -12.12
CA LEU A 139 -15.17 4.40 -10.88
C LEU A 139 -16.50 5.10 -11.19
N HIS A 140 -17.56 4.62 -10.52
CA HIS A 140 -18.91 5.17 -10.67
C HIS A 140 -19.16 6.38 -9.74
N ALA A 141 -18.31 6.64 -8.75
CA ALA A 141 -18.41 7.79 -7.84
C ALA A 141 -17.03 8.29 -7.37
N GLU A 142 -16.82 9.61 -7.37
CA GLU A 142 -15.55 10.28 -7.01
C GLU A 142 -15.26 10.35 -5.49
N THR A 143 -16.02 9.62 -4.67
CA THR A 143 -16.12 9.87 -3.22
C THR A 143 -15.71 8.72 -2.32
N GLU A 144 -15.46 7.52 -2.86
CA GLU A 144 -15.20 6.32 -2.05
C GLU A 144 -13.75 5.85 -2.11
N LEU A 145 -13.24 5.41 -0.96
CA LEU A 145 -11.97 4.70 -0.89
C LEU A 145 -12.20 3.26 -1.37
N LEU A 146 -11.82 3.00 -2.62
CA LEU A 146 -11.97 1.70 -3.25
C LEU A 146 -10.59 1.06 -3.35
N PRO A 147 -10.23 0.12 -2.46
CA PRO A 147 -9.00 -0.65 -2.57
C PRO A 147 -9.15 -1.79 -3.59
N CYS A 148 -8.10 -2.02 -4.38
CA CYS A 148 -8.02 -3.07 -5.38
C CYS A 148 -6.58 -3.61 -5.44
N PHE A 149 -6.39 -4.91 -5.63
CA PHE A 149 -5.06 -5.46 -5.93
C PHE A 149 -4.72 -5.29 -7.41
N PHE A 150 -3.42 -5.21 -7.69
CA PHE A 150 -2.90 -5.20 -9.05
C PHE A 150 -1.93 -6.36 -9.25
N ILE A 151 -2.14 -7.16 -10.30
CA ILE A 151 -1.33 -8.33 -10.63
C ILE A 151 -0.67 -8.07 -11.97
N GLU A 152 0.64 -7.84 -11.95
CA GLU A 152 1.40 -7.52 -13.14
C GLU A 152 2.27 -8.70 -13.53
N VAL A 153 2.13 -9.16 -14.77
CA VAL A 153 2.91 -10.27 -15.32
C VAL A 153 3.65 -9.82 -16.56
N ILE A 154 4.98 -9.93 -16.52
CA ILE A 154 5.86 -9.64 -17.66
C ILE A 154 6.69 -10.88 -17.91
N GLY A 155 6.35 -11.61 -18.97
CA GLY A 155 6.92 -12.90 -19.33
C GLY A 155 6.91 -13.86 -18.15
N ALA A 156 8.10 -14.20 -17.66
CA ALA A 156 8.27 -15.12 -16.54
C ALA A 156 8.46 -14.40 -15.19
N THR A 157 7.96 -13.17 -15.05
CA THR A 157 7.99 -12.43 -13.78
C THR A 157 6.60 -11.98 -13.37
N ILE A 158 6.36 -11.91 -12.06
CA ILE A 158 5.09 -11.45 -11.48
C ILE A 158 5.34 -10.44 -10.36
N ARG A 159 4.49 -9.41 -10.27
CA ARG A 159 4.49 -8.43 -9.20
C ARG A 159 3.07 -8.19 -8.70
N ILE A 160 2.93 -8.06 -7.39
CA ILE A 160 1.68 -7.65 -6.75
C ILE A 160 1.78 -6.19 -6.31
N GLY A 161 0.80 -5.39 -6.68
CA GLY A 161 0.61 -4.01 -6.27
C GLY A 161 -0.74 -3.79 -5.62
N GLY A 162 -0.93 -2.60 -5.07
CA GLY A 162 -2.20 -2.08 -4.61
C GLY A 162 -2.62 -0.88 -5.43
N LEU A 163 -3.92 -0.70 -5.55
CA LEU A 163 -4.61 0.44 -6.14
C LEU A 163 -5.61 0.97 -5.12
N VAL A 164 -5.64 2.28 -4.92
CA VAL A 164 -6.66 2.94 -4.11
C VAL A 164 -7.14 4.17 -4.83
N PHE A 165 -8.45 4.38 -4.88
CA PHE A 165 -8.98 5.66 -5.32
C PHE A 165 -9.09 6.65 -4.15
N PHE A 166 -8.45 7.80 -4.31
CA PHE A 166 -8.58 8.97 -3.45
C PHE A 166 -9.30 10.09 -4.22
N GLU A 167 -8.61 11.18 -4.57
CA GLU A 167 -9.02 12.16 -5.61
C GLU A 167 -8.41 11.80 -6.96
N LYS A 168 -7.27 11.13 -6.88
CA LYS A 168 -6.56 10.47 -7.95
C LYS A 168 -6.36 9.03 -7.52
N VAL A 169 -6.22 8.14 -8.49
CA VAL A 169 -5.78 6.78 -8.19
C VAL A 169 -4.36 6.85 -7.63
N ALA A 170 -4.09 6.08 -6.59
CA ALA A 170 -2.75 5.83 -6.10
C ALA A 170 -2.40 4.37 -6.38
N TRP A 171 -1.23 4.15 -6.96
CA TRP A 171 -0.67 2.82 -7.19
C TRP A 171 0.63 2.67 -6.42
N GLN A 172 0.83 1.51 -5.81
CA GLN A 172 2.08 1.18 -5.12
C GLN A 172 2.41 -0.31 -5.32
N PRO A 173 3.64 -0.67 -5.72
CA PRO A 173 4.07 -2.06 -5.69
C PRO A 173 4.17 -2.54 -4.24
N LEU A 174 3.56 -3.68 -3.94
CA LEU A 174 3.59 -4.33 -2.62
C LEU A 174 4.67 -5.41 -2.56
N THR A 175 5.04 -5.98 -3.71
CA THR A 175 6.18 -6.88 -3.87
C THR A 175 7.17 -6.33 -4.91
N PRO A 176 8.44 -6.76 -4.89
CA PRO A 176 9.27 -6.68 -6.09
C PRO A 176 8.70 -7.55 -7.21
N PHE A 177 9.26 -7.43 -8.42
CA PHE A 177 9.09 -8.48 -9.44
C PHE A 177 9.76 -9.75 -8.95
N MET A 178 8.98 -10.81 -8.85
CA MET A 178 9.42 -12.14 -8.45
C MET A 178 9.59 -12.99 -9.70
N ASN A 179 10.67 -13.76 -9.73
CA ASN A 179 10.98 -14.65 -10.83
C ASN A 179 10.12 -15.92 -10.74
N CYS A 180 9.54 -16.33 -11.88
CA CYS A 180 8.74 -17.53 -12.01
C CYS A 180 9.50 -18.67 -12.71
N PHE A 181 10.78 -18.49 -13.04
CA PHE A 181 11.66 -19.57 -13.46
C PHE A 181 12.02 -20.44 -12.26
N TYR A 182 11.41 -21.62 -12.21
CA TYR A 182 11.77 -22.62 -11.23
C TYR A 182 13.17 -23.18 -11.54
N THR A 183 14.05 -23.16 -10.54
CA THR A 183 15.25 -24.00 -10.51
C THR A 183 15.29 -24.74 -9.18
N GLU A 184 15.72 -26.01 -9.17
CA GLU A 184 15.73 -26.83 -7.94
C GLU A 184 16.59 -26.24 -6.82
N HIS A 185 17.55 -25.38 -7.18
CA HIS A 185 18.44 -24.69 -6.26
C HIS A 185 17.89 -23.38 -5.72
N ASP A 186 16.80 -22.85 -6.29
CA ASP A 186 16.23 -21.56 -5.92
C ASP A 186 14.97 -21.70 -5.06
N ARG A 187 15.14 -22.34 -3.90
CA ARG A 187 14.05 -22.53 -2.93
C ARG A 187 13.59 -21.22 -2.31
N THR A 188 14.45 -20.21 -2.26
CA THR A 188 14.15 -18.91 -1.65
C THR A 188 13.17 -18.11 -2.50
N ASP A 189 13.39 -18.04 -3.81
CA ASP A 189 12.50 -17.29 -4.71
C ASP A 189 11.13 -17.98 -4.80
N MET A 190 11.11 -19.31 -4.89
CA MET A 190 9.86 -20.08 -4.87
C MET A 190 9.08 -19.90 -3.57
N ALA A 191 9.76 -19.92 -2.42
CA ALA A 191 9.13 -19.64 -1.13
C ALA A 191 8.60 -18.21 -1.05
N THR A 192 9.30 -17.24 -1.63
CA THR A 192 8.85 -15.84 -1.71
C THR A 192 7.60 -15.71 -2.56
N LEU A 193 7.57 -16.36 -3.72
CA LEU A 193 6.39 -16.40 -4.59
C LEU A 193 5.20 -17.09 -3.90
N CYS A 194 5.43 -18.20 -3.19
CA CYS A 194 4.38 -18.86 -2.38
C CYS A 194 3.81 -17.92 -1.31
N ARG A 195 4.67 -17.19 -0.57
CA ARG A 195 4.20 -16.21 0.42
C ARG A 195 3.38 -15.09 -0.23
N ALA A 196 3.81 -14.58 -1.38
CA ALA A 196 3.07 -13.55 -2.10
C ALA A 196 1.70 -14.06 -2.58
N MET A 197 1.63 -15.27 -3.14
CA MET A 197 0.36 -15.85 -3.62
C MET A 197 -0.59 -16.19 -2.47
N ARG A 198 -0.06 -16.68 -1.33
CA ARG A 198 -0.83 -16.86 -0.10
C ARG A 198 -1.40 -15.53 0.41
N ALA A 199 -0.56 -14.51 0.52
CA ALA A 199 -0.97 -13.18 0.96
C ALA A 199 -2.01 -12.56 0.01
N LEU A 200 -1.84 -12.74 -1.31
CA LEU A 200 -2.80 -12.30 -2.31
C LEU A 200 -4.13 -13.02 -2.17
N LYS A 201 -4.14 -14.36 -2.03
CA LYS A 201 -5.35 -15.16 -1.85
C LYS A 201 -6.14 -14.68 -0.63
N LYS A 202 -5.48 -14.56 0.52
CA LYS A 202 -6.07 -14.03 1.76
C LYS A 202 -6.61 -12.61 1.58
N GLY A 203 -5.80 -11.73 0.99
CA GLY A 203 -6.18 -10.35 0.72
C GLY A 203 -7.40 -10.24 -0.19
N LEU A 204 -7.46 -11.04 -1.26
CA LEU A 204 -8.61 -11.04 -2.16
C LEU A 204 -9.88 -11.57 -1.49
N THR A 205 -9.76 -12.62 -0.67
CA THR A 205 -10.89 -13.10 0.14
C THR A 205 -11.39 -12.01 1.09
N ALA A 206 -10.49 -11.33 1.81
CA ALA A 206 -10.85 -10.25 2.72
C ALA A 206 -11.49 -9.06 1.98
N LEU A 207 -10.95 -8.70 0.81
CA LEU A 207 -11.48 -7.61 -0.01
C LEU A 207 -12.84 -7.95 -0.63
N HIS A 208 -13.03 -9.21 -1.03
CA HIS A 208 -14.32 -9.70 -1.50
C HIS A 208 -15.37 -9.62 -0.39
N SER A 209 -15.06 -10.08 0.83
CA SER A 209 -15.94 -9.89 2.00
C SER A 209 -16.20 -8.42 2.30
N TYR A 210 -15.20 -7.55 2.20
CA TYR A 210 -15.37 -6.10 2.38
C TYR A 210 -16.44 -5.53 1.42
N TYR A 211 -16.40 -5.86 0.13
CA TYR A 211 -17.38 -5.33 -0.82
C TYR A 211 -18.75 -5.99 -0.74
N ILE A 212 -18.83 -7.28 -0.39
CA ILE A 212 -20.11 -8.00 -0.30
C ILE A 212 -20.83 -7.74 1.02
N GLU A 213 -20.11 -7.76 2.14
CA GLU A 213 -20.70 -7.74 3.48
C GLU A 213 -20.83 -6.31 4.01
N ALA A 214 -19.80 -5.48 3.84
CA ALA A 214 -19.78 -4.16 4.47
C ALA A 214 -20.67 -3.14 3.76
N HIS A 215 -21.13 -3.42 2.52
CA HIS A 215 -21.89 -2.51 1.65
C HIS A 215 -21.43 -1.06 1.87
N PRO A 216 -20.15 -0.72 1.61
CA PRO A 216 -19.59 0.57 1.99
C PRO A 216 -20.54 1.67 1.50
N SER A 217 -21.28 2.24 2.45
CA SER A 217 -22.40 3.10 2.11
C SER A 217 -21.81 4.39 1.54
N VAL A 218 -22.28 4.74 0.35
CA VAL A 218 -21.87 5.82 -0.59
C VAL A 218 -21.67 7.22 0.03
N ASN A 219 -21.92 7.39 1.32
CA ASN A 219 -22.09 8.68 1.97
C ASN A 219 -21.04 9.02 3.04
N THR A 220 -20.02 8.20 3.27
CA THR A 220 -18.93 8.58 4.18
C THR A 220 -17.76 9.16 3.41
N ILE A 221 -17.73 10.49 3.31
CA ILE A 221 -16.59 11.27 2.83
C ILE A 221 -15.41 10.94 3.75
N THR A 222 -14.59 9.99 3.34
CA THR A 222 -13.38 9.63 4.07
C THR A 222 -12.30 10.61 3.63
N PRO A 223 -11.74 11.44 4.53
CA PRO A 223 -10.76 12.42 4.10
C PRO A 223 -9.51 11.68 3.59
N LYS A 224 -9.11 12.02 2.36
CA LYS A 224 -8.33 11.16 1.47
C LYS A 224 -6.85 11.02 1.87
N ASP A 225 -6.35 11.92 2.73
CA ASP A 225 -4.99 11.89 3.29
C ASP A 225 -4.92 11.36 4.73
N ILE A 226 -6.01 10.74 5.22
CA ILE A 226 -6.11 10.28 6.61
C ILE A 226 -5.90 8.77 6.69
N PRO A 227 -4.93 8.30 7.50
CA PRO A 227 -4.71 6.89 7.77
C PRO A 227 -5.99 6.19 8.24
N TYR A 228 -6.19 4.94 7.82
CA TYR A 228 -7.34 4.13 8.22
C TYR A 228 -7.62 4.12 9.74
N PRO A 229 -6.62 4.11 10.65
CA PRO A 229 -6.89 4.15 12.10
C PRO A 229 -7.51 5.47 12.58
N LEU A 230 -7.44 6.53 11.77
CA LEU A 230 -7.99 7.85 12.05
C LEU A 230 -9.23 8.18 11.21
N GLN A 231 -9.66 7.29 10.32
CA GLN A 231 -10.89 7.51 9.54
C GLN A 231 -12.09 7.68 10.50
N GLY A 232 -12.99 8.60 10.14
CA GLY A 232 -14.10 9.01 11.01
C GLY A 232 -13.72 9.96 12.16
N ARG A 233 -12.43 10.27 12.37
CA ARG A 233 -11.97 11.23 13.38
C ARG A 233 -11.68 12.59 12.77
N ARG A 234 -12.03 13.66 13.48
CA ARG A 234 -11.63 15.03 13.12
C ARG A 234 -10.13 15.17 13.25
N SER A 235 -9.42 15.13 12.12
CA SER A 235 -7.96 15.12 12.08
C SER A 235 -7.38 16.01 10.99
N VAL A 236 -6.17 16.52 11.22
CA VAL A 236 -5.43 17.39 10.30
C VAL A 236 -3.97 16.93 10.24
N ARG A 237 -3.44 16.70 9.03
CA ARG A 237 -2.04 16.36 8.81
C ARG A 237 -1.13 17.58 9.00
N ILE A 238 0.01 17.38 9.66
CA ILE A 238 1.01 18.43 9.92
C ILE A 238 2.15 18.32 8.90
N GLY A 239 2.18 19.26 7.96
CA GLY A 239 3.19 19.32 6.90
C GLY A 239 3.27 18.02 6.10
N ASN A 240 4.47 17.67 5.63
CA ASN A 240 4.65 16.49 4.77
C ASN A 240 4.86 15.19 5.56
N LYS A 241 4.88 15.26 6.89
CA LYS A 241 5.11 14.09 7.76
C LYS A 241 3.82 13.33 8.00
N LEU A 242 3.92 12.05 8.35
CA LEU A 242 2.78 11.23 8.78
C LEU A 242 2.43 11.53 10.24
N ILE A 243 2.15 12.80 10.54
CA ILE A 243 1.81 13.32 11.87
C ILE A 243 0.47 14.03 11.76
N PHE A 244 -0.45 13.73 12.66
CA PHE A 244 -1.83 14.19 12.62
C PHE A 244 -2.22 14.77 13.97
N ILE A 245 -2.85 15.95 13.96
CA ILE A 245 -3.60 16.46 15.12
C ILE A 245 -4.99 15.86 15.04
N VAL A 246 -5.41 15.18 16.09
CA VAL A 246 -6.79 14.64 16.23
C VAL A 246 -7.49 15.44 17.32
N THR A 247 -8.66 15.98 17.01
CA THR A 247 -9.52 16.69 17.95
C THR A 247 -10.64 15.74 18.38
N ARG A 248 -10.75 15.50 19.69
CA ARG A 248 -11.82 14.71 20.30
C ARG A 248 -13.08 15.57 20.50
N ASP A 249 -14.20 14.92 20.80
CA ASP A 249 -15.49 15.60 21.00
C ASP A 249 -15.49 16.56 22.21
N ASP A 250 -14.66 16.27 23.22
CA ASP A 250 -14.42 17.12 24.40
C ASP A 250 -13.49 18.33 24.09
N GLY A 251 -13.05 18.48 22.84
CA GLY A 251 -12.12 19.52 22.40
C GLY A 251 -10.65 19.22 22.70
N GLU A 252 -10.33 18.11 23.39
CA GLU A 252 -8.96 17.68 23.64
C GLU A 252 -8.25 17.39 22.31
N ARG A 253 -7.03 17.91 22.15
CA ARG A 253 -6.19 17.64 20.98
C ARG A 253 -5.11 16.63 21.32
N ARG A 254 -4.86 15.70 20.39
CA ARG A 254 -3.80 14.69 20.49
C ARG A 254 -2.98 14.64 19.21
N ILE A 255 -1.73 14.20 19.32
CA ILE A 255 -0.87 13.91 18.18
C ILE A 255 -0.85 12.41 17.92
N PHE A 256 -1.04 12.04 16.66
CA PHE A 256 -0.82 10.69 16.16
C PHE A 256 0.28 10.71 15.11
N LYS A 257 1.34 9.93 15.31
CA LYS A 257 2.45 9.77 14.37
C LYS A 257 2.49 8.33 13.88
N TYR A 258 2.67 8.16 12.57
CA TYR A 258 2.90 6.85 11.95
C TYR A 258 4.35 6.73 11.50
N CYS A 259 5.00 5.65 11.90
CA CYS A 259 6.41 5.39 11.58
C CYS A 259 6.72 3.89 11.60
N ARG A 260 7.86 3.48 11.04
CA ARG A 260 8.31 2.09 11.04
C ARG A 260 9.10 1.71 12.30
N GLN A 261 9.73 2.70 12.91
CA GLN A 261 10.59 2.54 14.07
C GLN A 261 10.36 3.70 15.02
N TYR A 262 10.35 3.40 16.31
CA TYR A 262 10.13 4.39 17.35
C TYR A 262 10.89 4.02 18.62
N GLY A 263 11.62 4.98 19.19
CA GLY A 263 12.29 4.81 20.47
C GLY A 263 11.31 4.99 21.63
N GLU A 264 10.42 4.02 21.85
CA GLU A 264 9.36 4.11 22.87
C GLU A 264 9.95 4.32 24.28
N GLU A 265 10.90 3.49 24.69
CA GLU A 265 11.51 3.54 26.02
C GLU A 265 12.18 4.90 26.26
N VAL A 266 13.02 5.35 25.33
CA VAL A 266 13.69 6.66 25.39
C VAL A 266 12.67 7.79 25.45
N HIS A 267 11.61 7.72 24.66
CA HIS A 267 10.54 8.73 24.69
C HIS A 267 9.84 8.76 26.05
N ARG A 268 9.54 7.60 26.65
CA ARG A 268 8.90 7.53 27.97
C ARG A 268 9.81 8.12 29.05
N SER A 269 11.09 7.78 29.07
CA SER A 269 12.06 8.38 30.00
C SER A 269 12.17 9.89 29.82
N TRP A 270 12.15 10.38 28.59
CA TRP A 270 12.12 11.83 28.32
C TRP A 270 10.81 12.47 28.75
N ALA A 271 9.67 11.80 28.61
CA ALA A 271 8.39 12.33 29.05
C ALA A 271 8.32 12.45 30.58
N GLU A 272 8.83 11.45 31.31
CA GLU A 272 8.96 11.49 32.78
C GLU A 272 9.86 12.63 33.25
N ALA A 273 10.93 12.92 32.51
CA ALA A 273 11.81 14.05 32.78
C ALA A 273 11.21 15.42 32.37
N GLY A 274 10.08 15.44 31.64
CA GLY A 274 9.46 16.66 31.10
C GLY A 274 10.05 17.16 29.78
N TRP A 275 10.80 16.31 29.07
CA TRP A 275 11.57 16.61 27.86
C TRP A 275 10.86 16.13 26.58
N ALA A 276 9.87 15.23 26.70
CA ALA A 276 9.03 14.75 25.60
C ALA A 276 7.54 14.72 26.00
N PRO A 277 6.61 14.76 25.03
CA PRO A 277 5.18 14.74 25.35
C PRO A 277 4.83 13.44 26.03
N PHE A 278 3.84 13.47 26.93
CA PHE A 278 3.30 12.23 27.48
C PHE A 278 2.85 11.31 26.34
N LEU A 279 3.34 10.08 26.38
CA LEU A 279 3.08 9.04 25.38
C LEU A 279 1.92 8.17 25.85
N PHE A 280 0.77 8.29 25.20
CA PHE A 280 -0.39 7.45 25.48
C PHE A 280 -0.10 6.00 25.09
N HIS A 281 0.40 5.81 23.86
CA HIS A 281 0.71 4.48 23.34
C HIS A 281 1.70 4.55 22.18
N CYS A 282 2.40 3.44 21.99
CA CYS A 282 3.11 3.10 20.77
C CYS A 282 2.66 1.69 20.41
N LYS A 283 1.76 1.55 19.43
CA LYS A 283 1.15 0.26 19.10
C LYS A 283 1.51 -0.16 17.68
N PRO A 284 1.87 -1.42 17.45
CA PRO A 284 2.01 -1.95 16.10
C PRO A 284 0.65 -1.96 15.41
N ILE A 285 0.66 -1.64 14.12
CA ILE A 285 -0.47 -1.79 13.20
C ILE A 285 0.04 -2.45 11.91
N ALA A 286 -0.90 -2.86 11.06
CA ALA A 286 -0.62 -3.68 9.90
C ALA A 286 0.43 -3.07 8.96
N GLY A 287 1.19 -3.94 8.31
CA GLY A 287 2.20 -3.64 7.32
C GLY A 287 3.55 -3.25 7.90
N GLY A 288 3.78 -3.46 9.20
CA GLY A 288 4.99 -3.06 9.93
C GLY A 288 5.00 -1.61 10.44
N TRP A 289 3.83 -0.99 10.62
CA TRP A 289 3.71 0.40 11.07
C TRP A 289 3.54 0.45 12.59
N LEU A 290 3.92 1.58 13.17
CA LEU A 290 3.64 1.94 14.55
C LEU A 290 2.72 3.16 14.55
N GLU A 291 1.59 3.08 15.25
CA GLU A 291 0.81 4.24 15.64
C GLU A 291 1.28 4.73 17.01
N VAL A 292 1.77 5.96 17.03
CA VAL A 292 2.29 6.61 18.23
C VAL A 292 1.36 7.75 18.62
N GLY A 293 0.59 7.55 19.69
CA GLY A 293 -0.32 8.54 20.25
C GLY A 293 0.32 9.32 21.40
N MET A 294 0.35 10.64 21.33
CA MET A 294 0.95 11.49 22.36
C MET A 294 0.19 12.80 22.59
N HIS A 295 0.47 13.48 23.69
CA HIS A 295 -0.13 14.79 24.01
C HIS A 295 0.14 15.82 22.91
N TYR A 296 -0.88 16.59 22.54
CA TYR A 296 -0.70 17.81 21.76
C TYR A 296 -0.29 18.95 22.69
N LEU A 297 0.79 19.64 22.36
CA LEU A 297 1.29 20.75 23.16
C LEU A 297 1.34 22.00 22.28
N ALA A 298 0.28 22.80 22.39
CA ALA A 298 0.01 23.96 21.54
C ALA A 298 1.17 24.97 21.49
N ASP A 299 1.90 25.09 22.60
CA ASP A 299 2.94 26.09 22.81
C ASP A 299 4.32 25.46 23.14
N TRP A 300 4.53 24.18 22.82
CA TRP A 300 5.81 23.55 23.14
C TRP A 300 6.93 24.07 22.23
N ASN A 301 7.81 24.87 22.83
CA ASN A 301 9.15 25.14 22.33
C ASN A 301 10.19 24.20 23.01
N PRO A 302 10.70 23.16 22.31
CA PRO A 302 11.68 22.21 22.87
C PRO A 302 12.97 22.91 23.33
N SER A 303 13.35 24.01 22.68
CA SER A 303 14.50 24.82 23.06
C SER A 303 14.32 25.46 24.43
N LEU A 304 13.13 25.97 24.76
CA LEU A 304 12.85 26.61 26.05
C LEU A 304 12.75 25.63 27.22
N SER A 305 12.43 24.36 26.97
CA SER A 305 12.33 23.31 27.99
C SER A 305 13.70 22.74 28.33
N LEU A 306 14.53 22.46 27.31
CA LEU A 306 15.95 22.12 27.49
C LEU A 306 16.73 23.25 28.20
N LEU A 307 16.55 24.51 27.79
CA LEU A 307 17.22 25.68 28.42
C LEU A 307 16.81 25.94 29.87
N LYS A 308 15.69 25.37 30.35
CA LYS A 308 15.19 25.47 31.73
C LYS A 308 15.68 24.31 32.63
N ALA A 309 15.99 23.16 32.05
CA ALA A 309 16.41 21.96 32.77
C ALA A 309 17.94 21.77 32.86
N MET A 310 18.71 22.54 32.08
CA MET A 310 20.17 22.48 32.04
C MET A 310 20.78 23.47 33.05
N ASP A 311 21.85 23.05 33.73
CA ASP A 311 22.68 23.99 34.49
C ASP A 311 23.36 25.01 33.56
N GLY A 312 23.90 26.09 34.13
CA GLY A 312 24.44 27.20 33.36
C GLY A 312 25.56 26.82 32.38
N ALA A 313 26.31 25.74 32.64
CA ALA A 313 27.42 25.30 31.79
C ALA A 313 26.91 24.50 30.58
N ALA A 314 26.02 23.54 30.81
CA ALA A 314 25.44 22.73 29.74
C ALA A 314 24.57 23.58 28.78
N LYS A 315 23.93 24.63 29.31
CA LYS A 315 23.16 25.62 28.54
C LYS A 315 24.01 26.38 27.51
N HIS A 316 25.24 26.72 27.87
CA HIS A 316 26.15 27.48 27.03
C HIS A 316 26.71 26.64 25.88
N GLU A 317 27.10 25.38 26.15
CA GLU A 317 27.59 24.45 25.12
C GLU A 317 26.54 24.16 24.05
N LEU A 318 25.27 23.96 24.44
CA LEU A 318 24.18 23.74 23.49
C LEU A 318 23.92 24.97 22.61
N GLN A 319 23.98 26.18 23.18
CA GLN A 319 23.85 27.43 22.41
C GLN A 319 24.97 27.63 21.41
N VAL A 320 26.21 27.29 21.78
CA VAL A 320 27.35 27.33 20.86
C VAL A 320 27.19 26.29 19.74
N ALA A 321 26.76 25.06 20.07
CA ALA A 321 26.54 24.01 19.07
C ALA A 321 25.45 24.38 18.05
N ILE A 322 24.32 24.92 18.50
CA ILE A 322 23.21 25.37 17.63
C ILE A 322 23.67 26.53 16.73
N THR A 323 24.43 27.48 17.26
CA THR A 323 24.89 28.66 16.49
C THR A 323 25.94 28.28 15.43
N THR A 324 26.75 27.27 15.70
CA THR A 324 27.73 26.73 14.74
C THR A 324 27.07 25.88 13.66
N ALA A 325 26.01 25.13 13.97
CA ALA A 325 25.30 24.29 12.99
C ALA A 325 24.37 25.08 12.04
N LEU A 326 24.08 26.34 12.35
CA LEU A 326 23.23 27.25 11.55
C LEU A 326 24.04 28.24 10.67
N LYS A 327 25.37 28.10 10.64
CA LYS A 327 26.27 28.76 9.67
C LYS A 327 26.70 27.77 8.61
#